data_AF-A0A1X7V754-F1
#
_entry.id   AF-A0A1X7V754-F1
#
_cell.length_a   1.000
_cell.length_b   1.000
_cell.length_c   1.000
_cell.angle_alpha   90.00
_cell.angle_beta   90.00
_cell.angle_gamma   90.00
#
_symmetry.space_group_name_H-M   'P 1'
#
loop_
_entity.id
_entity.type
_entity.pdbx_description
1 polymer ?
#
loop_
_entity_poly.entity_id
_entity_poly.type
_entity_poly.pdbx_seq_one_letter_code
_entity_poly.pdbx_strand_id
1 'polypeptide(L)'
;MSRALFLPLRKHSSQLLMATGVAGLTLSSRLCNIYDPSTALRFLVDTGAEVSVITPSSLDKQCLQKLTLQAANNSSIATYGKRSLTLNLNLRRSFLWVCVIADIAIPILGADFLRHFGLLVDMQYH
;
A
#
# COMPACT_ATOMS: atom_id res chain seq x y z
N MET A 1 5.26 11.77 -39.23
CA MET A 1 6.56 11.97 -38.54
C MET A 1 6.27 12.56 -37.17
N SER A 2 6.19 11.73 -36.12
CA SER A 2 5.80 12.19 -34.78
C SER A 2 7.04 12.55 -33.96
N ARG A 3 7.18 13.83 -33.58
CA ARG A 3 8.27 14.32 -32.73
C ARG A 3 7.94 13.99 -31.28
N ALA A 4 8.78 13.17 -30.65
CA ALA A 4 8.80 13.00 -29.20
C ALA A 4 9.41 14.26 -28.55
N LEU A 5 8.71 14.83 -27.56
CA LEU A 5 9.17 15.98 -26.79
C LEU A 5 9.95 15.45 -25.58
N PHE A 6 11.28 15.49 -25.65
CA PHE A 6 12.16 15.19 -24.53
C PHE A 6 12.19 16.41 -23.59
N LEU A 7 11.71 16.24 -22.35
CA LEU A 7 11.96 17.21 -21.28
C LEU A 7 13.29 16.87 -20.58
N PRO A 8 14.12 17.86 -20.24
CA PRO A 8 15.43 17.63 -19.66
C PRO A 8 15.30 17.07 -18.24
N LEU A 9 15.99 15.95 -17.99
CA LEU A 9 16.23 15.39 -16.66
C LEU A 9 17.06 16.40 -15.84
N ARG A 10 16.40 17.22 -15.04
CA ARG A 10 17.07 17.88 -13.91
C ARG A 10 17.22 16.85 -12.79
N LYS A 11 18.46 16.41 -12.59
CA LYS A 11 18.91 15.66 -11.42
C LYS A 11 18.71 16.54 -10.20
N HIS A 12 17.54 16.47 -9.58
CA HIS A 12 17.31 17.12 -8.30
C HIS A 12 18.10 16.37 -7.24
N SER A 13 18.87 17.14 -6.48
CA SER A 13 19.77 16.68 -5.43
C SER A 13 19.11 15.66 -4.52
N SER A 14 19.87 14.63 -4.15
CA SER A 14 19.51 13.50 -3.30
C SER A 14 18.77 13.94 -2.03
N GLN A 15 17.44 13.99 -2.11
CA GLN A 15 16.57 13.87 -0.96
C GLN A 15 16.29 12.38 -0.79
N LEU A 16 16.59 11.85 0.38
CA LEU A 16 16.14 10.52 0.77
C LEU A 16 14.60 10.52 0.73
N LEU A 17 14.01 9.86 -0.26
CA LEU A 17 12.58 9.60 -0.28
C LEU A 17 12.32 8.43 0.67
N MET A 18 12.16 8.72 1.96
CA MET A 18 11.78 7.71 2.94
C MET A 18 10.32 7.29 2.68
N ALA A 19 10.11 6.02 2.32
CA ALA A 19 8.80 5.38 2.23
C ALA A 19 8.23 4.96 3.60
N THR A 20 8.94 5.27 4.68
CA THR A 20 8.58 4.88 6.05
C THR A 20 8.07 6.11 6.80
N GLY A 21 6.78 6.12 7.14
CA GLY A 21 6.25 7.06 8.10
C GLY A 21 6.97 6.90 9.44
N VAL A 22 7.70 7.93 9.85
CA VAL A 22 8.32 7.99 11.18
C VAL A 22 7.20 8.14 12.20
N ALA A 23 7.04 7.17 13.09
CA ALA A 23 6.25 7.37 14.29
C ALA A 23 6.93 8.48 15.13
N GLY A 24 6.26 9.62 15.27
CA GLY A 24 6.68 10.68 16.20
C GLY A 24 6.98 12.06 15.63
N LEU A 25 6.82 12.33 14.33
CA LEU A 25 6.88 13.69 13.80
C LEU A 25 5.61 14.01 13.01
N THR A 26 4.79 14.91 13.54
CA THR A 26 3.65 15.57 12.88
C THR A 26 4.15 16.58 11.84
N LEU A 27 4.94 16.12 10.88
CA LEU A 27 5.16 16.84 9.63
C LEU A 27 4.14 16.29 8.63
N SER A 28 3.32 17.17 8.07
CA SER A 28 2.23 16.87 7.13
C SER A 28 2.69 15.88 6.05
N SER A 29 2.32 14.61 6.22
CA SER A 29 2.62 13.56 5.25
C SER A 29 1.63 13.66 4.10
N ARG A 30 2.12 13.77 2.87
CA ARG A 30 1.31 13.76 1.64
C ARG A 30 0.83 12.36 1.24
N LEU A 31 1.08 11.35 2.08
CA LEU A 31 0.68 9.97 1.80
C LEU A 31 -0.83 9.79 2.04
N CYS A 32 -1.52 9.26 1.04
CA CYS A 32 -2.92 8.87 1.16
C CYS A 32 -3.02 7.64 2.09
N ASN A 33 -3.37 7.87 3.36
CA ASN A 33 -3.54 6.79 4.31
C ASN A 33 -4.95 6.83 4.92
N ILE A 34 -5.48 5.65 5.22
CA ILE A 34 -6.79 5.48 5.83
C ILE A 34 -6.67 4.60 7.07
N TYR A 35 -7.22 5.07 8.18
CA TYR A 35 -7.27 4.31 9.42
C TYR A 35 -8.57 3.50 9.48
N ASP A 36 -8.43 2.21 9.77
CA ASP A 36 -9.54 1.30 10.00
C ASP A 36 -9.71 1.05 11.50
N PRO A 37 -10.83 1.48 12.12
CA PRO A 37 -11.04 1.27 13.55
C PRO A 37 -11.30 -0.20 13.90
N SER A 38 -11.80 -1.01 12.95
CA SER A 38 -12.15 -2.41 13.18
C SER A 38 -10.92 -3.32 13.33
N THR A 39 -9.86 -3.03 12.58
CA THR A 39 -8.59 -3.78 12.62
C THR A 39 -7.47 -3.03 13.35
N ALA A 40 -7.70 -1.77 13.73
CA ALA A 40 -6.68 -0.84 14.25
C ALA A 40 -5.46 -0.66 13.31
N LEU A 41 -5.63 -0.95 12.03
CA LEU A 41 -4.58 -0.81 11.02
C LEU A 41 -4.70 0.54 10.31
N ARG A 42 -3.55 1.10 9.93
CA ARG A 42 -3.46 2.26 9.04
C ARG A 42 -2.90 1.80 7.71
N PHE A 43 -3.74 1.83 6.69
CA PHE A 43 -3.38 1.41 5.34
C PHE A 43 -2.85 2.58 4.52
N LEU A 44 -1.81 2.35 3.74
CA LEU A 44 -1.49 3.19 2.59
C LEU A 44 -2.47 2.83 1.46
N VAL A 45 -3.08 3.82 0.84
CA VAL A 45 -3.89 3.62 -0.37
C VAL A 45 -2.96 3.80 -1.56
N ASP A 46 -2.72 2.73 -2.32
CA ASP A 46 -1.74 2.71 -3.41
C ASP A 46 -2.35 2.16 -4.68
N THR A 47 -2.60 3.05 -5.65
CA THR A 47 -3.10 2.67 -6.98
C THR A 47 -2.03 2.00 -7.84
N GLY A 48 -0.75 2.08 -7.46
CA GLY A 48 0.37 1.42 -8.11
C GLY A 48 0.62 -0.01 -7.64
N ALA A 49 -0.02 -0.44 -6.55
CA ALA A 49 0.02 -1.82 -6.07
C ALA A 49 -1.12 -2.64 -6.70
N GLU A 50 -0.80 -3.77 -7.34
CA GLU A 50 -1.82 -4.64 -7.92
C GLU A 50 -2.70 -5.30 -6.86
N VAL A 51 -2.10 -5.69 -5.73
CA VAL A 51 -2.73 -6.48 -4.66
C VAL A 51 -2.73 -5.75 -3.33
N SER A 52 -3.75 -6.00 -2.52
CA SER A 52 -3.85 -5.51 -1.15
C SER A 52 -3.10 -6.44 -0.20
N VAL A 53 -2.33 -5.83 0.70
CA VAL A 53 -1.37 -6.54 1.56
C VAL A 53 -1.47 -6.09 3.00
N ILE A 54 -1.25 -7.03 3.92
CA ILE A 54 -1.07 -6.76 5.34
C ILE A 54 0.26 -7.28 5.85
N THR A 55 0.69 -6.71 6.97
CA THR A 55 1.92 -7.10 7.65
C THR A 55 1.73 -8.44 8.38
N PRO A 56 2.76 -9.31 8.38
CA PRO A 56 2.71 -10.58 9.10
C PRO A 56 2.78 -10.38 10.61
N SER A 57 1.99 -11.14 11.34
CA SER A 57 2.23 -11.42 12.75
C SER A 57 3.39 -12.41 12.91
N SER A 58 3.88 -12.56 14.14
CA SER A 58 4.91 -13.55 14.46
C SER A 58 4.48 -14.99 14.16
N LEU A 59 3.18 -15.29 14.21
CA LEU A 59 2.63 -16.60 13.86
C LEU A 59 2.64 -16.82 12.34
N ASP A 60 2.29 -15.80 11.56
CA ASP A 60 2.26 -15.91 10.09
C ASP A 60 3.67 -16.21 9.53
N LYS A 61 4.71 -15.63 10.14
CA LYS A 61 6.11 -15.84 9.73
C LYS A 61 6.58 -17.29 9.83
N GLN A 62 5.86 -18.14 10.56
CA GLN A 62 6.16 -19.57 10.65
C GLN A 62 5.71 -20.34 9.40
N CYS A 63 4.87 -19.75 8.55
CA CYS A 63 4.33 -20.36 7.35
C CYS A 63 4.75 -19.61 6.09
N LEU A 64 6.05 -19.68 5.76
CA LEU A 64 6.57 -19.10 4.52
C LEU A 64 5.94 -19.77 3.30
N GLN A 65 5.37 -18.97 2.41
CA GLN A 65 4.83 -19.45 1.14
C GLN A 65 5.89 -19.43 0.04
N LYS A 66 5.75 -20.32 -0.95
CA LYS A 66 6.57 -20.27 -2.17
C LYS A 66 6.28 -19.05 -3.05
N LEU A 67 5.09 -18.46 -2.89
CA LEU A 67 4.68 -17.28 -3.64
C LEU A 67 5.40 -16.04 -3.09
N THR A 68 5.95 -15.22 -3.98
CA THR A 68 6.50 -13.90 -3.67
C THR A 68 5.76 -12.83 -4.46
N LEU A 69 5.67 -11.63 -3.88
CA LEU A 69 5.29 -10.45 -4.63
C LEU A 69 6.55 -9.78 -5.18
N GLN A 70 6.42 -9.01 -6.25
CA GLN A 70 7.53 -8.24 -6.81
C GLN A 70 7.24 -6.75 -6.62
N ALA A 71 8.18 -6.04 -6.00
CA ALA A 71 8.13 -4.59 -5.89
C ALA A 71 8.54 -3.92 -7.22
N ALA A 72 8.24 -2.63 -7.37
CA ALA A 72 8.59 -1.85 -8.57
C ALA A 72 10.10 -1.78 -8.85
N ASN A 73 10.94 -1.99 -7.84
CA ASN A 73 12.40 -2.06 -7.97
C ASN A 73 12.91 -3.48 -8.30
N ASN A 74 12.03 -4.40 -8.64
CA ASN A 74 12.30 -5.82 -8.91
C ASN A 74 12.77 -6.65 -7.71
N SER A 75 12.74 -6.12 -6.48
CA SER A 75 12.98 -6.96 -5.31
C SER A 75 11.78 -7.88 -5.05
N SER A 76 12.08 -9.12 -4.65
CA SER A 76 11.06 -10.06 -4.17
C SER A 76 10.64 -9.72 -2.73
N ILE A 77 9.35 -9.77 -2.47
CA ILE A 77 8.74 -9.64 -1.16
C ILE A 77 8.18 -11.01 -0.77
N ALA A 78 8.63 -11.54 0.37
CA ALA A 78 8.14 -12.81 0.91
C ALA A 78 6.66 -12.70 1.28
N THR A 79 5.91 -13.79 1.08
CA THR A 79 4.51 -13.87 1.51
C THR A 79 4.27 -15.04 2.46
N TYR A 80 3.25 -14.89 3.30
CA TYR A 80 2.91 -15.80 4.40
C TYR A 80 1.47 -16.30 4.33
N GLY A 81 0.84 -16.17 3.16
CA GLY A 81 -0.52 -16.62 2.91
C GLY A 81 -1.49 -15.45 2.71
N LYS A 82 -2.74 -15.66 3.09
CA LYS A 82 -3.83 -14.70 2.91
C LYS A 82 -4.68 -14.61 4.18
N ARG A 83 -5.27 -13.46 4.43
CA ARG A 83 -6.20 -13.22 5.54
C ARG A 83 -7.42 -12.46 5.07
N SER A 84 -8.61 -12.95 5.44
CA SER A 84 -9.85 -12.21 5.26
C SER A 84 -10.01 -11.16 6.37
N LEU A 85 -10.30 -9.92 6.00
CA LEU A 85 -10.54 -8.80 6.89
C LEU A 85 -11.90 -8.20 6.59
N THR A 86 -12.61 -7.80 7.65
CA THR A 86 -13.78 -6.92 7.53
C THR A 86 -13.34 -5.50 7.86
N LEU A 87 -13.14 -4.70 6.83
CA LEU A 87 -12.70 -3.31 6.95
C LEU A 87 -13.92 -2.39 6.99
N ASN A 88 -13.93 -1.39 7.85
CA ASN A 88 -14.94 -0.33 7.84
C ASN A 88 -14.38 0.93 7.17
N LEU A 89 -13.10 1.22 7.38
CA LEU A 89 -12.37 2.37 6.83
C LEU A 89 -12.97 3.74 7.20
N ASN A 90 -13.87 3.80 8.20
CA ASN A 90 -14.75 4.94 8.46
C ASN A 90 -15.59 5.37 7.25
N LEU A 91 -15.76 4.46 6.29
CA LEU A 91 -16.72 4.60 5.22
C LEU A 91 -18.02 3.97 5.73
N ARG A 92 -19.16 4.48 5.26
CA ARG A 92 -20.50 4.14 5.80
C ARG A 92 -20.95 2.70 5.52
N ARG A 93 -20.02 1.77 5.24
CA ARG A 93 -20.24 0.34 4.97
C ARG A 93 -19.00 -0.47 5.30
N SER A 94 -19.18 -1.77 5.50
CA SER A 94 -18.08 -2.72 5.67
C SER A 94 -17.63 -3.33 4.33
N PHE A 95 -16.37 -3.71 4.25
CA PHE A 95 -15.71 -4.32 3.10
C PHE A 95 -15.06 -5.63 3.56
N LEU A 96 -15.60 -6.77 3.12
CA LEU A 96 -14.96 -8.06 3.33
C LEU A 96 -13.91 -8.27 2.23
N TRP A 97 -12.63 -8.34 2.61
CA TRP A 97 -11.55 -8.44 1.64
C TRP A 97 -10.46 -9.42 2.06
N VAL A 98 -9.91 -10.14 1.09
CA VAL A 98 -8.80 -11.07 1.32
C VAL A 98 -7.48 -10.39 0.96
N CYS A 99 -6.70 -10.04 1.97
CA CYS A 99 -5.36 -9.47 1.79
C CYS A 99 -4.30 -10.58 1.73
N VAL A 100 -3.24 -10.34 0.96
CA VAL A 100 -2.01 -11.14 1.02
C VAL A 100 -1.21 -10.73 2.25
N ILE A 101 -0.65 -11.68 2.99
CA ILE A 101 0.24 -11.40 4.10
C ILE A 101 1.65 -11.32 3.53
N ALA A 102 2.30 -10.15 3.57
CA ALA A 102 3.57 -9.89 2.90
C ALA A 102 4.58 -9.21 3.83
N ASP A 103 5.88 -9.51 3.67
CA ASP A 103 6.96 -8.94 4.50
C ASP A 103 7.21 -7.46 4.17
N ILE A 104 6.29 -6.60 4.61
CA ILE A 104 6.32 -5.14 4.48
C ILE A 104 6.00 -4.50 5.82
N ALA A 105 6.38 -3.24 6.01
CA ALA A 105 6.18 -2.53 7.27
C ALA A 105 4.80 -1.85 7.39
N ILE A 106 4.22 -1.44 6.27
CA ILE A 106 2.95 -0.68 6.22
C ILE A 106 1.97 -1.47 5.37
N PRO A 107 0.75 -1.77 5.84
CA PRO A 107 -0.24 -2.47 5.03
C PRO A 107 -0.76 -1.55 3.91
N ILE A 108 -1.12 -2.14 2.77
CA ILE A 108 -1.49 -1.41 1.55
C ILE A 108 -2.87 -1.89 1.07
N LEU A 109 -3.76 -0.95 0.75
CA LEU A 109 -4.93 -1.23 -0.08
C LEU A 109 -4.57 -0.94 -1.53
N GLY A 110 -4.49 -2.01 -2.31
CA GLY A 110 -4.10 -1.98 -3.71
C GLY A 110 -5.27 -1.76 -4.66
N ALA A 111 -4.95 -1.75 -5.96
CA ALA A 111 -5.90 -1.59 -7.04
C ALA A 111 -6.95 -2.70 -7.09
N ASP A 112 -6.64 -3.90 -6.62
CA ASP A 112 -7.60 -5.01 -6.48
C ASP A 112 -8.80 -4.64 -5.59
N PHE A 113 -8.55 -4.12 -4.39
CA PHE A 113 -9.56 -3.66 -3.44
C PHE A 113 -10.33 -2.46 -4.00
N LEU A 114 -9.60 -1.44 -4.47
CA LEU A 114 -10.20 -0.21 -4.98
C LEU A 114 -11.14 -0.49 -6.15
N ARG A 115 -10.70 -1.31 -7.12
CA ARG A 115 -11.50 -1.68 -8.29
C ARG A 115 -12.70 -2.54 -7.91
N HIS A 116 -12.51 -3.53 -7.04
CA HIS A 116 -13.60 -4.41 -6.62
C HIS A 116 -14.75 -3.64 -5.97
N PHE A 117 -14.43 -2.63 -5.17
CA PHE A 117 -15.43 -1.85 -4.43
C PHE A 117 -15.84 -0.53 -5.09
N GLY A 118 -15.32 -0.24 -6.29
CA GLY A 118 -15.62 0.98 -7.04
C GLY A 118 -15.17 2.26 -6.33
N LEU A 119 -14.03 2.22 -5.63
CA LEU A 119 -13.49 3.35 -4.89
C LEU A 119 -12.55 4.17 -5.78
N LEU A 120 -12.70 5.50 -5.73
CA LEU A 120 -11.83 6.46 -6.40
C LEU A 120 -10.92 7.13 -5.37
N VAL A 121 -9.66 7.32 -5.74
CA VAL A 121 -8.71 8.11 -4.96
C VAL A 121 -8.71 9.52 -5.52
N ASP A 122 -9.17 10.48 -4.73
CA ASP A 122 -9.14 11.90 -5.07
C ASP A 122 -8.09 12.64 -4.23
N MET A 123 -7.14 13.27 -4.90
CA MET A 123 -6.02 13.98 -4.28
C MET A 123 -6.24 15.50 -4.22
N GLN A 124 -7.43 15.99 -4.57
CA GLN A 124 -7.72 17.43 -4.67
C GLN A 124 -7.58 18.22 -3.35
N TYR A 125 -7.49 17.54 -2.19
CA TYR A 125 -7.50 18.19 -0.88
C TYR A 125 -6.37 17.74 0.08
N HIS A 126 -5.24 17.28 -0.46
CA HIS A 126 -4.02 16.95 0.32
C HIS A 126 -2.91 17.99 0.18
#